data_AF-A0AAN5D2L6-F1
#
_entry.id   AF-A0AAN5D2L6-F1
#
_cell.length_a   1.000
_cell.length_b   1.000
_cell.length_c   1.000
_cell.angle_alpha   90.00
_cell.angle_beta   90.00
_cell.angle_gamma   90.00
#
_symmetry.space_group_name_H-M   'P 1'
#
loop_
_entity.id
_entity.type
_entity.pdbx_description
1 polymer ?
#
loop_
_entity_poly.entity_id
_entity_poly.type
_entity_poly.pdbx_seq_one_letter_code
_entity_poly.pdbx_strand_id
1 'polypeptide(L)'
;MIGDGSAVLEHEVNLNDDDVGQKNDSGRNLLEEDDDVRSPQRASLEAAIADDDEQDAMRNAFTNGAPVSRLVLSESRPVEVAASSPSDEDAPLSGTISVSIRNYEKRGEGINAYVVYLLVTEVQGVTGYTRDHYEVWRRFSDFLGLHEKLAEKLAGRGIVLPHPPEKSITALTKTKTADAGSTKDVAATRKRLLERYMSRLVSHGSLRSDCDVRDYLMMEVELPKATNTSTLSSAGMKRMFKSVGEAFSKIAVHMEEGDRWFEQMQSQTDEQEEAMKRMHGISESLVNTRRELAAIGETFSKSLSLLASCEESTALARCLSHLTECEETIGAVWERQSDKDTQELAEAIGEYVSLFNSLKAAFAERHRVWQNWQTAQQNITKKREQKTRLELAGKTDKAAVLRAETEEAVQKADALEVQFGRISDEIKREYGKFESTRKRDLKAIIVRFLETLKQSQEELLKAWQRFAPETAVIPV
;
A
#
# COMPACT_ATOMS: atom_id res chain seq x y z
N MET A 1 -51.52 -67.68 26.89
CA MET A 1 -51.96 -68.53 25.76
C MET A 1 -50.93 -68.35 24.66
N ILE A 2 -50.04 -69.35 24.52
CA ILE A 2 -49.26 -69.83 23.34
C ILE A 2 -48.71 -68.73 22.40
N GLY A 3 -47.41 -68.39 22.37
CA GLY A 3 -46.22 -69.18 21.92
C GLY A 3 -45.80 -68.63 20.54
N ASP A 4 -44.56 -68.57 20.04
CA ASP A 4 -43.20 -69.00 20.41
C ASP A 4 -42.21 -68.33 19.40
N GLY A 5 -40.89 -68.47 19.59
CA GLY A 5 -39.83 -67.71 18.87
C GLY A 5 -39.26 -68.25 17.53
N SER A 6 -38.01 -67.83 17.24
CA SER A 6 -37.06 -68.19 16.13
C SER A 6 -37.35 -67.62 14.73
N ALA A 7 -36.41 -67.33 13.82
CA ALA A 7 -34.94 -67.23 13.74
C ALA A 7 -34.57 -66.80 12.28
N VAL A 8 -33.27 -66.80 11.92
CA VAL A 8 -32.72 -67.27 10.61
C VAL A 8 -32.14 -66.24 9.58
N LEU A 9 -30.80 -66.28 9.48
CA LEU A 9 -29.86 -66.45 8.33
C LEU A 9 -29.29 -65.33 7.42
N GLU A 10 -28.02 -65.64 7.12
CA GLU A 10 -26.96 -65.11 6.27
C GLU A 10 -27.24 -65.16 4.75
N HIS A 11 -26.44 -64.41 3.98
CA HIS A 11 -26.30 -64.62 2.54
C HIS A 11 -24.85 -64.39 2.06
N GLU A 12 -24.19 -65.49 1.67
CA GLU A 12 -23.12 -65.55 0.66
C GLU A 12 -23.76 -65.97 -0.67
N VAL A 13 -23.32 -65.43 -1.83
CA VAL A 13 -23.15 -66.19 -3.10
C VAL A 13 -22.08 -65.50 -3.98
N ASN A 14 -21.40 -66.36 -4.75
CA ASN A 14 -20.11 -66.28 -5.42
C ASN A 14 -20.23 -66.29 -6.98
N LEU A 15 -19.13 -65.89 -7.66
CA LEU A 15 -18.57 -66.31 -8.99
C LEU A 15 -19.34 -66.17 -10.33
N ASN A 16 -18.67 -65.59 -11.35
CA ASN A 16 -18.14 -66.33 -12.52
C ASN A 16 -17.29 -65.49 -13.51
N ASP A 17 -16.43 -66.22 -14.24
CA ASP A 17 -15.26 -65.91 -15.10
C ASP A 17 -15.52 -65.53 -16.58
N ASP A 18 -14.40 -65.25 -17.28
CA ASP A 18 -14.04 -65.36 -18.74
C ASP A 18 -13.73 -64.01 -19.45
N ASP A 19 -12.74 -63.80 -20.34
CA ASP A 19 -11.44 -64.35 -20.76
C ASP A 19 -10.84 -63.37 -21.82
N VAL A 20 -9.54 -63.50 -22.14
CA VAL A 20 -8.80 -63.17 -23.39
C VAL A 20 -7.88 -61.93 -23.41
N GLY A 21 -6.55 -62.21 -23.41
CA GLY A 21 -5.70 -61.79 -24.54
C GLY A 21 -4.30 -61.17 -24.31
N GLN A 22 -3.25 -62.02 -24.26
CA GLN A 22 -1.88 -61.90 -24.88
C GLN A 22 -1.03 -60.60 -24.69
N LYS A 23 0.30 -60.59 -24.44
CA LYS A 23 1.43 -61.48 -24.81
C LYS A 23 2.76 -60.96 -24.18
N ASN A 24 3.68 -61.89 -23.87
CA ASN A 24 5.16 -61.83 -24.01
C ASN A 24 5.99 -60.88 -23.09
N ASP A 25 7.19 -61.20 -22.57
CA ASP A 25 8.08 -62.38 -22.64
C ASP A 25 9.21 -62.25 -21.58
N SER A 26 9.56 -63.40 -20.98
CA SER A 26 10.84 -63.90 -20.42
C SER A 26 11.90 -63.03 -19.71
N GLY A 27 12.41 -63.59 -18.59
CA GLY A 27 13.84 -63.50 -18.22
C GLY A 27 14.17 -63.72 -16.74
N ARG A 28 14.76 -64.88 -16.40
CA ARG A 28 15.05 -65.41 -15.04
C ARG A 28 16.31 -64.85 -14.34
N ASN A 29 16.22 -64.74 -13.01
CA ASN A 29 17.15 -65.05 -11.89
C ASN A 29 18.69 -65.08 -12.11
N LEU A 30 19.48 -64.46 -11.22
CA LEU A 30 20.02 -65.04 -9.97
C LEU A 30 20.94 -64.05 -9.19
N LEU A 31 20.74 -64.07 -7.86
CA LEU A 31 21.55 -63.70 -6.68
C LEU A 31 22.98 -63.12 -6.84
N GLU A 32 23.25 -62.02 -6.11
CA GLU A 32 24.43 -61.87 -5.24
C GLU A 32 24.21 -60.73 -4.22
N GLU A 33 24.80 -60.90 -3.03
CA GLU A 33 24.66 -60.11 -1.80
C GLU A 33 25.54 -58.84 -1.79
N ASP A 34 25.33 -58.03 -0.75
CA ASP A 34 26.19 -56.99 -0.17
C ASP A 34 25.89 -55.49 -0.42
N ASP A 35 25.45 -54.89 0.70
CA ASP A 35 25.85 -53.61 1.30
C ASP A 35 25.45 -52.23 0.73
N ASP A 36 24.99 -51.42 1.70
CA ASP A 36 24.96 -49.96 1.78
C ASP A 36 23.79 -49.19 1.13
N VAL A 37 22.68 -49.12 1.88
CA VAL A 37 21.61 -48.13 1.68
C VAL A 37 22.08 -46.75 2.17
N ARG A 38 22.77 -45.98 1.32
CA ARG A 38 22.86 -44.53 1.47
C ARG A 38 21.70 -43.86 0.74
N SER A 39 20.81 -43.26 1.53
CA SER A 39 19.64 -42.51 1.05
C SER A 39 20.04 -41.25 0.26
N PRO A 40 19.30 -40.83 -0.78
CA PRO A 40 19.68 -39.72 -1.68
C PRO A 40 19.74 -38.34 -1.02
N GLN A 41 19.26 -38.19 0.22
CA GLN A 41 19.21 -36.91 0.93
C GLN A 41 20.57 -36.46 1.52
N ARG A 42 21.57 -37.34 1.62
CA ARG A 42 22.91 -36.97 2.10
C ARG A 42 23.84 -36.46 1.00
N ALA A 43 23.68 -36.95 -0.24
CA ALA A 43 24.46 -36.49 -1.38
C ALA A 43 24.13 -35.03 -1.77
N SER A 44 22.91 -34.57 -1.54
CA SER A 44 22.53 -33.16 -1.71
C SER A 44 23.03 -32.23 -0.60
N LEU A 45 23.48 -32.78 0.54
CA LEU A 45 24.02 -31.99 1.65
C LEU A 45 25.55 -31.84 1.55
N GLU A 46 26.27 -32.84 1.04
CA GLU A 46 27.73 -32.75 0.79
C GLU A 46 28.07 -31.88 -0.43
N ALA A 47 27.18 -31.81 -1.44
CA ALA A 47 27.36 -30.88 -2.57
C ALA A 47 27.13 -29.40 -2.20
N ALA A 48 26.48 -29.12 -1.05
CA ALA A 48 26.21 -27.76 -0.57
C ALA A 48 27.31 -27.19 0.33
N ILE A 49 28.34 -27.98 0.68
CA ILE A 49 29.46 -27.58 1.57
C ILE A 49 30.74 -27.29 0.75
N ALA A 50 30.73 -27.47 -0.57
CA ALA A 50 31.93 -27.37 -1.40
C ALA A 50 32.09 -26.06 -2.22
N ASP A 51 31.20 -25.08 -2.08
CA ASP A 51 31.35 -23.76 -2.70
C ASP A 51 31.40 -22.68 -1.61
N ASP A 52 32.58 -22.55 -0.98
CA ASP A 52 32.91 -21.50 -0.01
C ASP A 52 34.05 -20.66 -0.59
N ASP A 53 33.72 -19.79 -1.56
CA ASP A 53 34.65 -18.82 -2.18
C ASP A 53 34.12 -17.37 -2.16
N GLU A 54 33.10 -17.07 -1.32
CA GLU A 54 32.57 -15.70 -1.15
C GLU A 54 32.86 -15.05 0.22
N GLN A 55 33.53 -15.74 1.14
CA GLN A 55 33.87 -15.16 2.46
C GLN A 55 35.17 -14.34 2.47
N ASP A 56 36.07 -14.52 1.48
CA ASP A 56 37.33 -13.77 1.41
C ASP A 56 37.20 -12.37 0.78
N ALA A 57 36.08 -12.10 0.10
CA ALA A 57 35.77 -10.78 -0.45
C ALA A 57 35.31 -9.76 0.63
N MET A 58 34.74 -10.25 1.74
CA MET A 58 34.21 -9.37 2.80
C MET A 58 35.27 -8.97 3.84
N ARG A 59 36.36 -9.75 3.97
CA ARG A 59 37.44 -9.49 4.94
C ARG A 59 38.50 -8.50 4.44
N ASN A 60 38.71 -8.40 3.13
CA ASN A 60 39.71 -7.48 2.53
C ASN A 60 39.21 -6.04 2.31
N ALA A 61 37.93 -5.75 2.59
CA ALA A 61 37.37 -4.40 2.43
C ALA A 61 37.71 -3.43 3.58
N PHE A 62 38.27 -3.92 4.69
CA PHE A 62 38.53 -3.10 5.90
C PHE A 62 39.97 -2.60 6.07
N THR A 63 40.91 -2.91 5.17
CA THR A 63 42.34 -2.62 5.42
C THR A 63 43.08 -1.78 4.37
N ASN A 64 42.45 -1.33 3.29
CA ASN A 64 43.10 -0.42 2.34
C ASN A 64 42.29 0.85 2.11
N GLY A 65 42.80 1.96 2.68
CA GLY A 65 42.29 3.30 2.48
C GLY A 65 42.47 3.75 1.03
N ALA A 66 41.34 3.81 0.31
CA ALA A 66 41.14 4.70 -0.83
C ALA A 66 40.14 5.79 -0.39
N PRO A 67 40.28 7.05 -0.87
CA PRO A 67 39.55 8.16 -0.30
C PRO A 67 38.06 7.95 -0.52
N VAL A 68 37.29 8.07 0.56
CA VAL A 68 35.84 8.20 0.50
C VAL A 68 35.54 9.30 -0.51
N SER A 69 35.03 8.93 -1.69
CA SER A 69 34.50 9.89 -2.64
C SER A 69 33.48 10.71 -1.88
N ARG A 70 33.87 11.95 -1.59
CA ARG A 70 33.03 13.00 -1.00
C ARG A 70 31.71 12.94 -1.76
N LEU A 71 30.64 12.52 -1.09
CA LEU A 71 29.28 12.74 -1.57
C LEU A 71 29.17 14.25 -1.76
N VAL A 72 29.35 14.68 -3.01
CA VAL A 72 29.01 16.02 -3.41
C VAL A 72 27.50 16.02 -3.35
N LEU A 73 26.95 16.50 -2.23
CA LEU A 73 25.63 17.07 -2.21
C LEU A 73 25.64 18.10 -3.34
N SER A 74 25.06 17.74 -4.49
CA SER A 74 24.77 18.71 -5.51
C SER A 74 23.78 19.67 -4.87
N GLU A 75 24.28 20.84 -4.47
CA GLU A 75 23.45 22.01 -4.26
C GLU A 75 22.77 22.26 -5.60
N SER A 76 21.60 21.66 -5.76
CA SER A 76 20.62 22.07 -6.74
C SER A 76 20.29 23.50 -6.36
N ARG A 77 20.83 24.45 -7.12
CA ARG A 77 20.42 25.85 -7.06
C ARG A 77 18.89 25.88 -7.05
N PRO A 78 18.26 26.64 -6.14
CA PRO A 78 16.84 26.91 -6.27
C PRO A 78 16.67 27.58 -7.63
N VAL A 79 15.93 26.94 -8.52
CA VAL A 79 15.37 27.64 -9.68
C VAL A 79 14.48 28.70 -9.06
N GLU A 80 14.87 29.97 -9.19
CA GLU A 80 14.00 31.10 -8.88
C GLU A 80 12.75 30.95 -9.75
N VAL A 81 11.71 30.39 -9.15
CA VAL A 81 10.36 30.51 -9.65
C VAL A 81 10.06 32.00 -9.58
N ALA A 82 10.02 32.66 -10.74
CA ALA A 82 9.54 34.02 -10.85
C ALA A 82 8.20 34.10 -10.11
N ALA A 83 8.18 34.87 -9.02
CA ALA A 83 7.02 35.00 -8.16
C ALA A 83 5.85 35.56 -8.97
N SER A 84 4.95 34.69 -9.39
CA SER A 84 3.58 35.07 -9.65
C SER A 84 2.96 35.48 -8.33
N SER A 85 2.25 36.60 -8.34
CA SER A 85 1.64 37.23 -7.17
C SER A 85 0.92 36.21 -6.28
N PRO A 86 1.03 36.30 -4.94
CA PRO A 86 0.28 35.42 -4.05
C PRO A 86 -1.21 35.70 -4.26
N SER A 87 -1.93 34.72 -4.80
CA SER A 87 -3.39 34.64 -4.67
C SER A 87 -3.72 34.43 -3.19
N ASP A 88 -4.86 34.96 -2.72
CA ASP A 88 -5.32 34.99 -1.32
C ASP A 88 -5.39 33.63 -0.57
N GLU A 89 -5.03 32.51 -1.20
CA GLU A 89 -4.98 31.17 -0.62
C GLU A 89 -3.68 30.83 0.15
N ASP A 90 -2.65 31.68 0.10
CA ASP A 90 -1.38 31.51 0.85
C ASP A 90 -1.39 32.11 2.26
N ALA A 91 -2.55 32.56 2.76
CA ALA A 91 -2.70 32.94 4.15
C ALA A 91 -2.38 31.73 5.06
N PRO A 92 -1.60 31.89 6.15
CA PRO A 92 -1.39 30.81 7.10
C PRO A 92 -2.75 30.28 7.54
N LEU A 93 -2.95 28.96 7.39
CA LEU A 93 -4.18 28.29 7.80
C LEU A 93 -4.50 28.72 9.23
N SER A 94 -5.53 29.55 9.40
CA SER A 94 -5.98 29.94 10.72
C SER A 94 -6.57 28.69 11.36
N GLY A 95 -5.89 28.20 12.39
CA GLY A 95 -6.35 27.07 13.19
C GLY A 95 -5.78 25.69 12.82
N THR A 96 -5.92 24.78 13.79
CA THR A 96 -5.48 23.39 13.69
C THR A 96 -6.70 22.47 13.65
N ILE A 97 -6.65 21.47 12.79
CA ILE A 97 -7.60 20.36 12.75
C ILE A 97 -6.82 19.05 12.84
N SER A 98 -7.26 18.15 13.70
CA SER A 98 -6.77 16.79 13.78
C SER A 98 -7.94 15.82 13.62
N VAL A 99 -7.72 14.77 12.84
CA VAL A 99 -8.68 13.67 12.69
C VAL A 99 -7.99 12.41 13.17
N SER A 100 -8.64 11.71 14.10
CA SER A 100 -8.20 10.42 14.61
C SER A 100 -9.34 9.41 14.50
N ILE A 101 -9.03 8.14 14.31
CA ILE A 101 -10.01 7.07 14.39
C ILE A 101 -9.79 6.40 15.75
N ARG A 102 -10.71 6.59 16.69
CA ARG A 102 -10.52 6.09 18.07
C ARG A 102 -10.87 4.62 18.19
N ASN A 103 -11.97 4.20 17.58
CA ASN A 103 -12.49 2.85 17.71
C ASN A 103 -13.04 2.29 16.38
N TYR A 104 -13.30 0.99 16.33
CA TYR A 104 -14.05 0.34 15.26
C TYR A 104 -14.92 -0.77 15.83
N GLU A 105 -16.08 -0.99 15.23
CA GLU A 105 -17.01 -2.07 15.63
C GLU A 105 -17.64 -2.73 14.42
N LYS A 106 -17.99 -4.00 14.57
CA LYS A 106 -18.72 -4.75 13.56
C LYS A 106 -20.22 -4.53 13.79
N ARG A 107 -20.91 -3.93 12.81
CA ARG A 107 -22.36 -3.74 12.81
C ARG A 107 -23.03 -4.71 11.83
N GLY A 108 -24.22 -5.18 12.19
CA GLY A 108 -25.03 -6.10 11.39
C GLY A 108 -24.72 -7.59 11.60
N GLU A 109 -25.60 -8.45 11.08
CA GLU A 109 -25.54 -9.90 11.24
C GLU A 109 -25.44 -10.62 9.89
N GLY A 110 -24.81 -11.80 9.88
CA GLY A 110 -24.67 -12.65 8.68
C GLY A 110 -23.84 -12.01 7.56
N ILE A 111 -24.30 -12.20 6.32
CA ILE A 111 -23.61 -11.76 5.08
C ILE A 111 -23.57 -10.22 4.94
N ASN A 112 -24.45 -9.51 5.67
CA ASN A 112 -24.57 -8.06 5.62
C ASN A 112 -23.77 -7.34 6.71
N ALA A 113 -22.94 -8.05 7.49
CA ALA A 113 -22.14 -7.42 8.52
C ALA A 113 -21.01 -6.56 7.93
N TYR A 114 -20.78 -5.37 8.48
CA TYR A 114 -19.74 -4.44 8.05
C TYR A 114 -19.04 -3.80 9.25
N VAL A 115 -17.82 -3.31 9.02
CA VAL A 115 -17.05 -2.59 10.05
C VAL A 115 -17.29 -1.09 9.89
N VAL A 116 -17.58 -0.43 11.01
CA VAL A 116 -17.62 1.03 11.13
C VAL A 116 -16.44 1.51 11.97
N TYR A 117 -16.02 2.74 11.72
CA TYR A 117 -14.91 3.42 12.34
C TYR A 117 -15.42 4.70 13.01
N LEU A 118 -15.03 4.93 14.26
CA LEU A 118 -15.36 6.14 15.01
C LEU A 118 -14.30 7.20 14.69
N LEU A 119 -14.67 8.17 13.86
CA LEU A 119 -13.83 9.33 13.56
C LEU A 119 -14.07 10.38 14.63
N VAL A 120 -12.98 10.85 15.22
CA VAL A 120 -12.96 11.95 16.18
C VAL A 120 -12.18 13.09 15.55
N THR A 121 -12.85 14.22 15.39
CA THR A 121 -12.28 15.43 14.80
C THR A 121 -12.18 16.49 15.88
N GLU A 122 -10.95 16.93 16.16
CA GLU A 122 -10.66 18.03 17.08
C GLU A 122 -10.26 19.26 16.26
N VAL A 123 -10.87 20.41 16.55
CA VAL A 123 -10.73 21.63 15.75
C VAL A 123 -10.50 22.82 16.65
N GLN A 124 -9.50 23.63 16.31
CA GLN A 124 -9.18 24.86 17.02
C GLN A 124 -8.97 25.99 16.02
N GLY A 125 -9.88 26.98 16.00
CA GLY A 125 -9.70 28.21 15.23
C GLY A 125 -9.84 28.09 13.71
N VAL A 126 -10.46 27.01 13.21
CA VAL A 126 -10.70 26.77 11.77
C VAL A 126 -12.10 27.24 11.38
N THR A 127 -12.18 28.13 10.38
CA THR A 127 -13.45 28.65 9.87
C THR A 127 -14.31 27.54 9.26
N GLY A 128 -15.61 27.57 9.55
CA GLY A 128 -16.59 26.64 8.99
C GLY A 128 -16.87 25.41 9.85
N TYR A 129 -16.20 25.26 11.00
CA TYR A 129 -16.51 24.30 12.05
C TYR A 129 -17.23 25.03 13.20
N THR A 130 -18.35 24.47 13.66
CA THR A 130 -19.22 25.05 14.71
C THR A 130 -18.87 24.60 16.12
N ARG A 131 -18.29 23.42 16.25
CA ARG A 131 -17.82 22.81 17.50
C ARG A 131 -16.32 22.58 17.40
N ASP A 132 -15.68 22.45 18.55
CA ASP A 132 -14.28 22.05 18.71
C ASP A 132 -14.08 20.53 18.65
N HIS A 133 -15.16 19.76 18.87
CA HIS A 133 -15.14 18.31 18.90
C HIS A 133 -16.32 17.71 18.12
N TYR A 134 -16.03 16.71 17.29
CA TYR A 134 -17.02 15.91 16.56
C TYR A 134 -16.69 14.43 16.62
N GLU A 135 -17.74 13.61 16.79
CA GLU A 135 -17.65 12.16 16.76
C GLU A 135 -18.64 11.61 15.73
N VAL A 136 -18.12 10.94 14.71
CA VAL A 136 -18.95 10.38 13.64
C VAL A 136 -18.55 8.94 13.31
N TRP A 137 -19.54 8.08 13.17
CA TRP A 137 -19.33 6.71 12.72
C TRP A 137 -19.40 6.63 11.20
N ARG A 138 -18.39 6.01 10.58
CA ARG A 138 -18.32 5.83 9.13
C ARG A 138 -17.90 4.41 8.78
N ARG A 139 -18.58 3.79 7.82
CA ARG A 139 -18.10 2.51 7.25
C ARG A 139 -17.10 2.79 6.15
N PHE A 140 -16.31 1.78 5.83
CA PHE A 140 -15.26 1.89 4.82
C PHE A 140 -15.76 2.40 3.45
N SER A 141 -16.95 1.98 2.99
CA SER A 141 -17.50 2.46 1.72
C SER A 141 -17.91 3.93 1.72
N ASP A 142 -18.09 4.56 2.88
CA ASP A 142 -18.38 5.99 2.96
C ASP A 142 -17.12 6.82 2.68
N PHE A 143 -15.94 6.36 3.14
CA PHE A 143 -14.65 6.98 2.79
C PHE A 143 -14.40 6.95 1.28
N LEU A 144 -14.76 5.83 0.65
CA LEU A 144 -14.62 5.68 -0.79
C LEU A 144 -15.58 6.58 -1.56
N GLY A 145 -16.82 6.69 -1.11
CA GLY A 145 -17.80 7.62 -1.69
C GLY A 145 -17.36 9.09 -1.55
N LEU A 146 -16.73 9.46 -0.42
CA LEU A 146 -16.11 10.78 -0.26
C LEU A 146 -14.98 10.97 -1.28
N HIS A 147 -14.07 9.99 -1.41
CA HIS A 147 -12.96 10.07 -2.36
C HIS A 147 -13.45 10.23 -3.81
N GLU A 148 -14.47 9.46 -4.24
CA GLU A 148 -15.05 9.56 -5.58
C GLU A 148 -15.59 10.97 -5.85
N LYS A 149 -16.41 11.50 -4.93
CA LYS A 149 -16.95 12.86 -5.05
C LYS A 149 -15.86 13.91 -5.15
N LEU A 150 -14.82 13.80 -4.33
CA LEU A 150 -13.67 14.71 -4.38
C LEU A 150 -12.89 14.55 -5.68
N ALA A 151 -12.64 13.33 -6.15
CA ALA A 151 -11.93 13.08 -7.40
C ALA A 151 -12.66 13.69 -8.60
N GLU A 152 -13.98 13.53 -8.69
CA GLU A 152 -14.81 14.13 -9.74
C GLU A 152 -14.79 15.67 -9.69
N LYS A 153 -14.96 16.24 -8.49
CA LYS A 153 -14.99 17.69 -8.26
C LYS A 153 -13.64 18.36 -8.53
N LEU A 154 -12.54 17.65 -8.30
CA LEU A 154 -11.18 18.19 -8.31
C LEU A 154 -10.37 17.82 -9.56
N ALA A 155 -10.86 16.91 -10.41
CA ALA A 155 -10.15 16.48 -11.63
C ALA A 155 -9.59 17.68 -12.41
N GLY A 156 -10.42 18.66 -12.78
CA GLY A 156 -9.97 19.83 -13.55
C GLY A 156 -9.18 20.90 -12.78
N ARG A 157 -8.78 20.65 -11.53
CA ARG A 157 -8.09 21.63 -10.67
C ARG A 157 -6.60 21.36 -10.50
N GLY A 158 -6.12 20.13 -10.68
CA GLY A 158 -4.69 19.79 -10.50
C GLY A 158 -4.25 19.59 -9.05
N ILE A 159 -5.20 19.42 -8.13
CA ILE A 159 -4.92 19.16 -6.71
C ILE A 159 -4.50 17.70 -6.52
N VAL A 160 -3.44 17.46 -5.74
CA VAL A 160 -2.97 16.10 -5.42
C VAL A 160 -3.87 15.50 -4.34
N LEU A 161 -4.82 14.67 -4.76
CA LEU A 161 -5.76 14.00 -3.86
C LEU A 161 -5.18 12.67 -3.34
N PRO A 162 -4.96 12.50 -2.02
CA PRO A 162 -4.54 11.23 -1.45
C PRO A 162 -5.50 10.10 -1.80
N HIS A 163 -5.00 8.87 -1.96
CA HIS A 163 -5.87 7.71 -2.17
C HIS A 163 -6.23 7.02 -0.85
N PRO A 164 -7.48 6.55 -0.71
CA PRO A 164 -7.87 5.69 0.40
C PRO A 164 -7.17 4.32 0.25
N PRO A 165 -7.01 3.56 1.36
CA PRO A 165 -6.46 2.22 1.31
C PRO A 165 -7.32 1.30 0.43
N GLU A 166 -6.68 0.34 -0.23
CA GLU A 166 -7.38 -0.58 -1.13
C GLU A 166 -8.45 -1.40 -0.38
N LYS A 167 -9.54 -1.70 -1.09
CA LYS A 167 -10.46 -2.75 -0.65
C LYS A 167 -9.71 -4.07 -0.69
N SER A 168 -9.22 -4.54 0.45
CA SER A 168 -8.57 -5.85 0.52
C SER A 168 -9.56 -6.95 0.12
N ILE A 169 -9.49 -7.37 -1.14
CA ILE A 169 -10.13 -8.59 -1.67
C ILE A 169 -9.46 -9.84 -1.09
N THR A 170 -8.17 -9.75 -0.74
CA THR A 170 -7.41 -10.80 -0.07
C THR A 170 -7.95 -11.10 1.34
N ALA A 171 -8.56 -10.11 2.00
CA ALA A 171 -9.27 -10.29 3.26
C ALA A 171 -10.65 -10.96 3.11
N LEU A 172 -11.18 -11.10 1.89
CA LEU A 172 -12.43 -11.82 1.62
C LEU A 172 -12.20 -13.27 1.14
N THR A 173 -11.06 -13.55 0.50
CA THR A 173 -10.69 -14.92 0.08
C THR A 173 -9.93 -15.71 1.14
N LYS A 174 -9.16 -15.07 2.05
CA LYS A 174 -8.56 -15.75 3.21
C LYS A 174 -9.52 -15.96 4.39
N THR A 175 -10.67 -15.29 4.43
CA THR A 175 -11.71 -15.46 5.48
C THR A 175 -12.47 -16.78 5.42
N LYS A 176 -12.18 -17.66 4.46
CA LYS A 176 -12.75 -19.03 4.46
C LYS A 176 -11.87 -20.05 5.21
N THR A 177 -10.65 -19.71 5.61
CA THR A 177 -9.73 -20.63 6.30
C THR A 177 -8.91 -20.00 7.43
N ALA A 178 -9.02 -18.69 7.72
CA ALA A 178 -8.23 -18.03 8.75
C ALA A 178 -9.04 -17.70 10.02
N ASP A 179 -8.40 -17.92 11.18
CA ASP A 179 -8.90 -17.71 12.53
C ASP A 179 -9.47 -16.30 12.79
N ALA A 180 -10.32 -16.18 13.82
CA ALA A 180 -10.90 -14.92 14.29
C ALA A 180 -9.86 -13.80 14.56
N GLY A 181 -8.58 -14.15 14.78
CA GLY A 181 -7.46 -13.22 14.89
C GLY A 181 -7.17 -12.45 13.59
N SER A 182 -7.28 -13.09 12.43
CA SER A 182 -6.99 -12.49 11.12
C SER A 182 -7.97 -11.36 10.75
N THR A 183 -9.23 -11.45 11.20
CA THR A 183 -10.23 -10.40 10.92
C THR A 183 -10.00 -9.15 11.77
N LYS A 184 -9.53 -9.30 13.02
CA LYS A 184 -9.21 -8.16 13.90
C LYS A 184 -8.00 -7.39 13.38
N ASP A 185 -6.99 -8.09 12.88
CA ASP A 185 -5.77 -7.49 12.35
C ASP A 185 -6.03 -6.67 11.07
N VAL A 186 -6.89 -7.17 10.17
CA VAL A 186 -7.29 -6.40 8.97
C VAL A 186 -8.06 -5.13 9.32
N ALA A 187 -8.97 -5.18 10.30
CA ALA A 187 -9.75 -4.01 10.72
C ALA A 187 -8.87 -2.96 11.41
N ALA A 188 -7.93 -3.39 12.26
CA ALA A 188 -6.96 -2.54 12.92
C ALA A 188 -5.97 -1.89 11.93
N THR A 189 -5.47 -2.67 10.97
CA THR A 189 -4.62 -2.16 9.87
C THR A 189 -5.38 -1.13 9.04
N ARG A 190 -6.61 -1.46 8.63
CA ARG A 190 -7.45 -0.53 7.85
C ARG A 190 -7.76 0.74 8.63
N LYS A 191 -8.01 0.66 9.94
CA LYS A 191 -8.19 1.81 10.83
C LYS A 191 -7.00 2.77 10.73
N ARG A 192 -5.76 2.27 10.90
CA ARG A 192 -4.55 3.10 10.82
C ARG A 192 -4.38 3.75 9.46
N LEU A 193 -4.58 2.99 8.38
CA LEU A 193 -4.47 3.54 7.02
C LEU A 193 -5.53 4.60 6.71
N LEU A 194 -6.77 4.40 7.18
CA LEU A 194 -7.84 5.39 7.03
C LEU A 194 -7.57 6.65 7.85
N GLU A 195 -7.01 6.53 9.05
CA GLU A 195 -6.59 7.68 9.86
C GLU A 195 -5.52 8.49 9.14
N ARG A 196 -4.50 7.83 8.58
CA ARG A 196 -3.44 8.48 7.77
C ARG A 196 -4.03 9.19 6.55
N TYR A 197 -4.94 8.52 5.84
CA TYR A 197 -5.69 9.11 4.72
C TYR A 197 -6.46 10.38 5.12
N MET A 198 -7.25 10.32 6.20
CA MET A 198 -8.03 11.48 6.67
C MET A 198 -7.14 12.62 7.16
N SER A 199 -6.07 12.30 7.90
CA SER A 199 -5.06 13.27 8.34
C SER A 199 -4.44 14.00 7.14
N ARG A 200 -4.10 13.26 6.07
CA ARG A 200 -3.57 13.82 4.83
C ARG A 200 -4.59 14.71 4.12
N LEU A 201 -5.85 14.30 4.04
CA LEU A 201 -6.92 15.13 3.46
C LEU A 201 -7.06 16.47 4.18
N VAL A 202 -7.19 16.46 5.51
CA VAL A 202 -7.40 17.70 6.29
C VAL A 202 -6.13 18.55 6.41
N SER A 203 -4.95 18.00 6.12
CA SER A 203 -3.71 18.76 6.03
C SER A 203 -3.68 19.72 4.83
N HIS A 204 -4.44 19.40 3.76
CA HIS A 204 -4.53 20.23 2.57
C HIS A 204 -5.58 21.34 2.75
N GLY A 205 -5.16 22.61 2.64
CA GLY A 205 -6.01 23.78 2.90
C GLY A 205 -7.34 23.78 2.13
N SER A 206 -7.29 23.57 0.81
CA SER A 206 -8.49 23.58 -0.04
C SER A 206 -9.40 22.36 0.15
N LEU A 207 -8.89 21.24 0.68
CA LEU A 207 -9.70 20.05 0.97
C LEU A 207 -10.36 20.18 2.36
N ARG A 208 -9.65 20.76 3.31
CA ARG A 208 -10.15 21.05 4.66
C ARG A 208 -11.38 21.95 4.65
N SER A 209 -11.41 22.95 3.77
CA SER A 209 -12.51 23.92 3.62
C SER A 209 -13.65 23.40 2.74
N ASP A 210 -13.44 22.29 2.02
CA ASP A 210 -14.43 21.71 1.13
C ASP A 210 -15.70 21.30 1.89
N CYS A 211 -16.87 21.59 1.31
CA CYS A 211 -18.16 21.28 1.93
C CYS A 211 -18.35 19.78 2.12
N ASP A 212 -17.94 18.94 1.17
CA ASP A 212 -18.15 17.49 1.24
C ASP A 212 -17.29 16.88 2.36
N VAL A 213 -16.06 17.39 2.56
CA VAL A 213 -15.18 16.97 3.66
C VAL A 213 -15.75 17.43 5.01
N ARG A 214 -16.18 18.69 5.12
CA ARG A 214 -16.78 19.21 6.36
C ARG A 214 -18.03 18.43 6.75
N ASP A 215 -18.95 18.22 5.81
CA ASP A 215 -20.16 17.45 6.03
C ASP A 215 -19.83 16.01 6.44
N TYR A 216 -18.84 15.39 5.80
CA TYR A 216 -18.37 14.06 6.16
C TYR A 216 -17.81 13.97 7.58
N LEU A 217 -17.16 15.02 8.10
CA LEU A 217 -16.60 15.06 9.46
C LEU A 217 -17.64 15.47 10.52
N MET A 218 -18.68 16.23 10.14
CA MET A 218 -19.63 16.82 11.08
C MET A 218 -20.97 16.10 11.18
N MET A 219 -21.46 15.49 10.09
CA MET A 219 -22.83 14.96 10.05
C MET A 219 -22.96 13.67 10.87
N GLU A 220 -23.70 13.70 11.98
CA GLU A 220 -23.95 12.52 12.81
C GLU A 220 -24.89 11.50 12.14
N VAL A 221 -25.61 11.91 11.09
CA VAL A 221 -26.54 11.04 10.33
C VAL A 221 -25.77 10.04 9.47
N GLU A 222 -26.24 8.79 9.41
CA GLU A 222 -25.71 7.79 8.47
C GLU A 222 -25.81 8.31 7.03
N LEU A 223 -24.67 8.43 6.36
CA LEU A 223 -24.63 8.86 4.97
C LEU A 223 -25.38 7.84 4.09
N PRO A 224 -26.16 8.30 3.10
CA PRO A 224 -26.81 7.39 2.15
C PRO A 224 -25.78 6.44 1.56
N LYS A 225 -26.10 5.14 1.48
CA LYS A 225 -25.19 4.14 0.92
C LYS A 225 -24.67 4.66 -0.43
N ALA A 226 -23.36 4.82 -0.57
CA ALA A 226 -22.74 5.12 -1.86
C ALA A 226 -23.05 3.97 -2.85
N THR A 227 -24.10 4.16 -3.64
CA THR A 227 -24.72 3.15 -4.50
C THR A 227 -23.83 2.73 -5.67
N ASN A 228 -22.77 3.48 -5.95
CA ASN A 228 -21.82 3.21 -7.04
C ASN A 228 -20.51 2.52 -6.60
N THR A 229 -20.36 2.18 -5.31
CA THR A 229 -19.11 1.57 -4.80
C THR A 229 -18.85 0.14 -5.28
N SER A 230 -19.78 -0.51 -5.98
CA SER A 230 -19.61 -1.86 -6.57
C SER A 230 -18.66 -1.89 -7.76
N THR A 231 -18.37 -0.74 -8.39
CA THR A 231 -17.34 -0.62 -9.44
C THR A 231 -15.93 -0.45 -8.85
N LEU A 232 -15.79 0.03 -7.61
CA LEU A 232 -14.54 0.12 -6.84
C LEU A 232 -14.07 -1.23 -6.27
N SER A 233 -14.06 -2.28 -7.07
CA SER A 233 -13.11 -3.38 -6.85
C SER A 233 -11.70 -2.88 -7.19
N SER A 234 -10.64 -3.47 -6.65
CA SER A 234 -9.25 -3.24 -7.09
C SER A 234 -9.12 -3.29 -8.63
N ALA A 235 -10.03 -4.01 -9.30
CA ALA A 235 -10.14 -4.06 -10.75
C ALA A 235 -10.72 -2.79 -11.41
N GLY A 236 -11.59 -2.01 -10.76
CA GLY A 236 -12.21 -0.80 -11.31
C GLY A 236 -11.34 0.45 -11.19
N MET A 237 -10.61 0.60 -10.07
CA MET A 237 -9.59 1.65 -9.95
C MET A 237 -8.39 1.36 -10.84
N LYS A 238 -7.95 0.09 -10.93
CA LYS A 238 -6.98 -0.35 -11.95
C LYS A 238 -7.52 -0.18 -13.37
N ARG A 239 -8.83 -0.32 -13.62
CA ARG A 239 -9.44 -0.02 -14.94
C ARG A 239 -9.49 1.47 -15.22
N MET A 240 -9.71 2.36 -14.25
CA MET A 240 -9.61 3.80 -14.47
C MET A 240 -8.17 4.21 -14.76
N PHE A 241 -7.18 3.74 -13.97
CA PHE A 241 -5.76 3.99 -14.25
C PHE A 241 -5.31 3.38 -15.60
N LYS A 242 -5.74 2.15 -15.91
CA LYS A 242 -5.46 1.49 -17.19
C LYS A 242 -6.24 2.10 -18.34
N SER A 243 -7.45 2.62 -18.14
CA SER A 243 -8.25 3.32 -19.16
C SER A 243 -7.70 4.71 -19.43
N VAL A 244 -7.14 5.37 -18.41
CA VAL A 244 -6.33 6.57 -18.58
C VAL A 244 -5.11 6.20 -19.41
N GLY A 245 -4.34 5.16 -19.04
CA GLY A 245 -3.20 4.63 -19.80
C GLY A 245 -3.50 4.11 -21.23
N GLU A 246 -4.68 3.53 -21.48
CA GLU A 246 -5.11 3.07 -22.81
C GLU A 246 -5.69 4.22 -23.64
N ALA A 247 -6.29 5.25 -23.02
CA ALA A 247 -6.63 6.50 -23.69
C ALA A 247 -5.38 7.30 -24.08
N PHE A 248 -4.30 7.19 -23.30
CA PHE A 248 -2.96 7.69 -23.67
C PHE A 248 -2.42 7.02 -24.94
N SER A 249 -2.71 5.73 -25.17
CA SER A 249 -2.21 4.99 -26.34
C SER A 249 -3.08 5.14 -27.60
N LYS A 250 -4.32 5.63 -27.52
CA LYS A 250 -5.28 5.64 -28.64
C LYS A 250 -5.59 7.01 -29.24
N ILE A 251 -5.15 8.11 -28.63
CA ILE A 251 -5.37 9.46 -29.19
C ILE A 251 -4.11 9.91 -29.91
N ALA A 252 -4.20 10.00 -31.25
CA ALA A 252 -3.11 10.22 -32.20
C ALA A 252 -2.44 11.61 -32.16
N VAL A 253 -2.54 12.35 -31.06
CA VAL A 253 -1.86 13.63 -30.86
C VAL A 253 -0.85 13.43 -29.73
N HIS A 254 0.40 13.15 -30.09
CA HIS A 254 1.52 13.16 -29.17
C HIS A 254 1.66 14.57 -28.59
N MET A 255 1.72 14.69 -27.27
CA MET A 255 2.06 15.95 -26.64
C MET A 255 3.55 16.17 -26.76
N GLU A 256 3.96 17.10 -27.63
CA GLU A 256 5.26 17.73 -27.46
C GLU A 256 5.17 18.60 -26.19
N GLU A 257 5.73 18.10 -25.09
CA GLU A 257 5.80 18.85 -23.83
C GLU A 257 6.65 20.12 -24.05
N GLY A 258 5.98 21.22 -24.38
CA GLY A 258 6.65 22.51 -24.61
C GLY A 258 7.20 23.14 -23.33
N ASP A 259 6.82 22.62 -22.15
CA ASP A 259 7.29 23.08 -20.85
C ASP A 259 8.33 22.10 -20.27
N ARG A 260 9.61 22.48 -20.41
CA ARG A 260 10.75 21.70 -19.87
C ARG A 260 10.65 21.42 -18.38
N TRP A 261 9.95 22.26 -17.62
CA TRP A 261 9.73 22.02 -16.19
C TRP A 261 8.90 20.75 -15.97
N PHE A 262 7.80 20.58 -16.73
CA PHE A 262 6.94 19.40 -16.58
C PHE A 262 7.64 18.11 -17.02
N GLU A 263 8.42 18.15 -18.09
CA GLU A 263 9.22 17.01 -18.54
C GLU A 263 10.20 16.57 -17.45
N GLN A 264 10.96 17.52 -16.90
CA GLN A 264 11.91 17.26 -15.84
C GLN A 264 11.23 16.73 -14.56
N MET A 265 10.14 17.36 -14.13
CA MET A 265 9.44 16.98 -12.89
C MET A 265 8.72 15.64 -13.02
N GLN A 266 8.19 15.30 -14.20
CA GLN A 266 7.61 13.97 -14.44
C GLN A 266 8.69 12.88 -14.36
N SER A 267 9.83 13.07 -15.04
CA SER A 267 10.97 12.15 -14.97
C SER A 267 11.48 11.99 -13.52
N GLN A 268 11.63 13.09 -12.79
CA GLN A 268 12.05 13.06 -11.39
C GLN A 268 11.02 12.35 -10.50
N THR A 269 9.72 12.56 -10.76
CA THR A 269 8.63 11.89 -10.03
C THR A 269 8.68 10.38 -10.25
N ASP A 270 8.94 9.93 -11.48
CA ASP A 270 9.05 8.51 -11.81
C ASP A 270 10.25 7.85 -11.11
N GLU A 271 11.43 8.46 -11.15
CA GLU A 271 12.61 7.95 -10.42
C GLU A 271 12.36 7.86 -8.91
N GLN A 272 11.75 8.90 -8.33
CA GLN A 272 11.46 8.96 -6.91
C GLN A 272 10.37 7.95 -6.51
N GLU A 273 9.34 7.76 -7.34
CA GLU A 273 8.32 6.72 -7.14
C GLU A 273 8.97 5.34 -7.12
N GLU A 274 9.86 5.05 -8.06
CA GLU A 274 10.54 3.77 -8.13
C GLU A 274 11.43 3.53 -6.90
N ALA A 275 12.19 4.55 -6.48
CA ALA A 275 12.97 4.49 -5.24
C ALA A 275 12.10 4.22 -4.01
N MET A 276 10.94 4.88 -3.91
CA MET A 276 9.99 4.66 -2.82
C MET A 276 9.39 3.25 -2.84
N LYS A 277 9.07 2.70 -4.02
CA LYS A 277 8.59 1.31 -4.15
C LYS A 277 9.63 0.32 -3.69
N ARG A 278 10.90 0.51 -4.08
CA ARG A 278 12.01 -0.33 -3.61
C ARG A 278 12.15 -0.24 -2.10
N MET A 279 12.10 0.97 -1.54
CA MET A 279 12.18 1.17 -0.09
C MET A 279 11.00 0.54 0.66
N HIS A 280 9.79 0.59 0.09
CA HIS A 280 8.62 -0.10 0.63
C HIS A 280 8.83 -1.60 0.69
N GLY A 281 9.25 -2.22 -0.42
CA GLY A 281 9.50 -3.66 -0.48
C GLY A 281 10.58 -4.13 0.51
N ILE A 282 11.66 -3.35 0.68
CA ILE A 282 12.70 -3.64 1.68
C ILE A 282 12.12 -3.53 3.11
N SER A 283 11.29 -2.53 3.37
CA SER A 283 10.66 -2.33 4.69
C SER A 283 9.68 -3.46 5.03
N GLU A 284 8.89 -3.92 4.04
CA GLU A 284 8.02 -5.09 4.21
C GLU A 284 8.83 -6.36 4.47
N SER A 285 9.93 -6.56 3.75
CA SER A 285 10.83 -7.69 3.99
C SER A 285 11.41 -7.68 5.41
N LEU A 286 11.88 -6.51 5.88
CA LEU A 286 12.41 -6.34 7.23
C LEU A 286 11.37 -6.72 8.30
N VAL A 287 10.14 -6.22 8.15
CA VAL A 287 9.01 -6.53 9.05
C VAL A 287 8.73 -8.04 9.08
N ASN A 288 8.70 -8.68 7.91
CA ASN A 288 8.42 -10.11 7.78
C ASN A 288 9.52 -10.95 8.44
N THR A 289 10.79 -10.69 8.13
CA THR A 289 11.92 -11.38 8.78
C THR A 289 11.88 -11.22 10.30
N ARG A 290 11.48 -10.05 10.80
CA ARG A 290 11.36 -9.82 12.25
C ARG A 290 10.21 -10.60 12.90
N ARG A 291 9.07 -10.72 12.20
CA ARG A 291 7.95 -11.58 12.61
C ARG A 291 8.35 -13.04 12.64
N GLU A 292 9.07 -13.51 11.62
CA GLU A 292 9.58 -14.87 11.55
C GLU A 292 10.57 -15.14 12.70
N LEU A 293 11.46 -14.19 13.00
CA LEU A 293 12.38 -14.29 14.12
C LEU A 293 11.65 -14.41 15.47
N ALA A 294 10.58 -13.63 15.68
CA ALA A 294 9.74 -13.74 16.87
C ALA A 294 9.06 -15.12 16.99
N ALA A 295 8.48 -15.62 15.89
CA ALA A 295 7.83 -16.92 15.85
C ALA A 295 8.81 -18.08 16.10
N ILE A 296 10.00 -18.02 15.49
CA ILE A 296 11.07 -19.00 15.73
C ILE A 296 11.52 -18.92 17.19
N GLY A 297 11.73 -17.71 17.74
CA GLY A 297 12.08 -17.51 19.15
C GLY A 297 11.08 -18.11 20.12
N GLU A 298 9.78 -18.02 19.83
CA GLU A 298 8.73 -18.67 20.64
C GLU A 298 8.87 -20.21 20.61
N THR A 299 9.08 -20.80 19.43
CA THR A 299 9.29 -22.25 19.31
C THR A 299 10.57 -22.72 19.97
N PHE A 300 11.63 -21.91 19.91
CA PHE A 300 12.90 -22.16 20.57
C PHE A 300 12.73 -22.15 22.09
N SER A 301 12.06 -21.14 22.63
CA SER A 301 11.76 -21.01 24.07
C SER A 301 11.00 -22.22 24.61
N LYS A 302 9.97 -22.68 23.89
CA LYS A 302 9.21 -23.89 24.24
C LYS A 302 10.09 -25.15 24.24
N SER A 303 10.95 -25.29 23.23
CA SER A 303 11.86 -26.43 23.13
C SER A 303 12.88 -26.43 24.28
N LEU A 304 13.36 -25.25 24.65
CA LEU A 304 14.27 -25.08 25.78
C LEU A 304 13.61 -25.38 27.12
N SER A 305 12.34 -25.01 27.29
CA SER A 305 11.54 -25.36 28.47
C SER A 305 11.40 -26.88 28.63
N LEU A 306 11.13 -27.58 27.51
CA LEU A 306 11.07 -29.04 27.49
C LEU A 306 12.43 -29.66 27.85
N LEU A 307 13.53 -29.14 27.30
CA LEU A 307 14.87 -29.57 27.66
C LEU A 307 15.15 -29.38 29.16
N ALA A 308 14.81 -28.21 29.72
CA ALA A 308 14.96 -27.92 31.13
C ALA A 308 14.22 -28.92 32.03
N SER A 309 13.05 -29.40 31.60
CA SER A 309 12.26 -30.41 32.34
C SER A 309 12.79 -31.84 32.24
N CYS A 310 13.65 -32.12 31.26
CA CYS A 310 14.29 -33.43 31.10
C CYS A 310 15.66 -33.49 31.79
N GLU A 311 16.21 -32.35 32.22
CA GLU A 311 17.55 -32.26 32.80
C GLU A 311 17.58 -32.74 34.26
N GLU A 312 18.51 -33.64 34.58
CA GLU A 312 18.65 -34.23 35.91
C GLU A 312 19.40 -33.31 36.88
N SER A 313 20.37 -32.53 36.35
CA SER A 313 21.12 -31.57 37.15
C SER A 313 20.22 -30.39 37.52
N THR A 314 19.85 -30.29 38.79
CA THR A 314 19.02 -29.19 39.31
C THR A 314 19.57 -27.79 39.00
N ALA A 315 20.90 -27.62 39.01
CA ALA A 315 21.55 -26.36 38.68
C ALA A 315 21.43 -26.03 37.18
N LEU A 316 21.62 -27.03 36.31
CA LEU A 316 21.49 -26.86 34.86
C LEU A 316 20.03 -26.67 34.44
N ALA A 317 19.11 -27.47 34.98
CA ALA A 317 17.67 -27.33 34.77
C ALA A 317 17.17 -25.93 35.15
N ARG A 318 17.64 -25.39 36.28
CA ARG A 318 17.36 -24.01 36.70
C ARG A 318 17.92 -23.01 35.69
N CYS A 319 19.19 -23.14 35.28
CA CYS A 319 19.79 -22.22 34.31
C CYS A 319 19.05 -22.24 32.96
N LEU A 320 18.66 -23.42 32.47
CA LEU A 320 17.88 -23.57 31.25
C LEU A 320 16.49 -22.92 31.38
N SER A 321 15.86 -23.02 32.54
CA SER A 321 14.59 -22.34 32.82
C SER A 321 14.71 -20.81 32.76
N HIS A 322 15.79 -20.25 33.34
CA HIS A 322 16.07 -18.81 33.23
C HIS A 322 16.41 -18.38 31.79
N LEU A 323 17.08 -19.24 31.03
CA LEU A 323 17.32 -18.99 29.61
C LEU A 323 16.00 -19.02 28.82
N THR A 324 15.08 -19.94 29.14
CA THR A 324 13.72 -19.93 28.57
C THR A 324 13.00 -18.62 28.84
N GLU A 325 12.97 -18.14 30.09
CA GLU A 325 12.35 -16.85 30.43
C GLU A 325 13.00 -15.67 29.67
N CYS A 326 14.32 -15.72 29.48
CA CYS A 326 15.06 -14.71 28.71
C CYS A 326 14.64 -14.74 27.22
N GLU A 327 14.60 -15.91 26.60
CA GLU A 327 14.21 -16.09 25.20
C GLU A 327 12.73 -15.74 24.97
N GLU A 328 11.83 -16.04 25.90
CA GLU A 328 10.42 -15.61 25.84
C GLU A 328 10.31 -14.08 25.87
N THR A 329 11.09 -13.44 26.75
CA THR A 329 11.15 -11.97 26.83
C THR A 329 11.67 -11.36 25.52
N ILE A 330 12.73 -11.95 24.94
CA ILE A 330 13.31 -11.53 23.66
C ILE A 330 12.30 -11.68 22.52
N GLY A 331 11.61 -12.82 22.45
CA GLY A 331 10.56 -13.09 21.48
C GLY A 331 9.45 -12.03 21.52
N ALA A 332 8.96 -11.70 22.73
CA ALA A 332 7.96 -10.64 22.91
C ALA A 332 8.46 -9.25 22.48
N VAL A 333 9.74 -8.94 22.69
CA VAL A 333 10.34 -7.68 22.22
C VAL A 333 10.39 -7.65 20.68
N TRP A 334 10.74 -8.76 20.03
CA TRP A 334 10.75 -8.84 18.56
C TRP A 334 9.36 -8.74 17.95
N GLU A 335 8.35 -9.39 18.54
CA GLU A 335 6.96 -9.28 18.11
C GLU A 335 6.49 -7.82 18.18
N ARG A 336 6.66 -7.17 19.34
CA ARG A 336 6.32 -5.76 19.54
C ARG A 336 7.06 -4.84 18.56
N GLN A 337 8.32 -5.12 18.27
CA GLN A 337 9.08 -4.31 17.33
C GLN A 337 8.62 -4.52 15.87
N SER A 338 8.28 -5.74 15.47
CA SER A 338 7.72 -5.98 14.12
C SER A 338 6.40 -5.24 13.93
N ASP A 339 5.55 -5.19 14.97
CA ASP A 339 4.32 -4.40 14.92
C ASP A 339 4.58 -2.90 14.82
N LYS A 340 5.54 -2.37 15.57
CA LYS A 340 5.95 -0.96 15.44
C LYS A 340 6.55 -0.67 14.06
N ASP A 341 7.44 -1.53 13.56
CA ASP A 341 8.06 -1.41 12.23
C ASP A 341 6.99 -1.44 11.13
N THR A 342 5.96 -2.27 11.26
CA THR A 342 4.81 -2.29 10.33
C THR A 342 4.12 -0.92 10.30
N GLN A 343 3.78 -0.38 11.46
CA GLN A 343 2.94 0.81 11.60
C GLN A 343 3.68 2.11 11.29
N GLU A 344 4.91 2.23 11.80
CA GLU A 344 5.68 3.47 11.74
C GLU A 344 6.56 3.57 10.50
N LEU A 345 7.00 2.43 9.94
CA LEU A 345 7.90 2.39 8.79
C LEU A 345 7.18 1.90 7.53
N ALA A 346 6.74 0.64 7.48
CA ALA A 346 6.22 0.03 6.25
C ALA A 346 4.94 0.72 5.75
N GLU A 347 3.92 0.84 6.59
CA GLU A 347 2.66 1.54 6.27
C GLU A 347 2.90 3.02 5.91
N ALA A 348 3.92 3.64 6.53
CA ALA A 348 4.28 5.03 6.29
C ALA A 348 4.92 5.27 4.92
N ILE A 349 5.84 4.39 4.54
CA ILE A 349 6.48 4.40 3.23
C ILE A 349 5.45 4.03 2.14
N GLY A 350 4.55 3.08 2.42
CA GLY A 350 3.50 2.67 1.49
C GLY A 350 2.51 3.79 1.15
N GLU A 351 2.18 4.64 2.11
CA GLU A 351 1.40 5.86 1.82
C GLU A 351 2.12 6.78 0.85
N TYR A 352 3.43 6.97 1.00
CA TYR A 352 4.18 7.81 0.05
C TYR A 352 4.16 7.24 -1.37
N VAL A 353 4.27 5.91 -1.53
CA VAL A 353 4.05 5.26 -2.84
C VAL A 353 2.68 5.64 -3.40
N SER A 354 1.64 5.64 -2.57
CA SER A 354 0.30 6.06 -2.98
C SER A 354 0.24 7.54 -3.38
N LEU A 355 0.88 8.44 -2.62
CA LEU A 355 0.90 9.86 -2.92
C LEU A 355 1.66 10.21 -4.21
N PHE A 356 2.75 9.47 -4.52
CA PHE A 356 3.42 9.60 -5.82
C PHE A 356 2.47 9.23 -6.97
N ASN A 357 1.63 8.20 -6.80
CA ASN A 357 0.60 7.88 -7.79
C ASN A 357 -0.45 8.99 -7.92
N SER A 358 -0.85 9.64 -6.83
CA SER A 358 -1.73 10.81 -6.87
C SER A 358 -1.11 11.98 -7.64
N LEU A 359 0.19 12.22 -7.46
CA LEU A 359 0.93 13.26 -8.19
C LEU A 359 1.01 12.94 -9.69
N LYS A 360 1.28 11.67 -10.05
CA LYS A 360 1.25 11.22 -11.45
C LYS A 360 -0.13 11.35 -12.07
N ALA A 361 -1.20 11.09 -11.31
CA ALA A 361 -2.57 11.31 -11.77
C ALA A 361 -2.86 12.79 -12.07
N ALA A 362 -2.29 13.72 -11.29
CA ALA A 362 -2.42 15.15 -11.57
C ALA A 362 -1.71 15.54 -12.89
N PHE A 363 -0.50 15.04 -13.15
CA PHE A 363 0.17 15.23 -14.44
C PHE A 363 -0.64 14.65 -15.61
N ALA A 364 -1.20 13.45 -15.43
CA ALA A 364 -2.03 12.82 -16.45
C ALA A 364 -3.30 13.64 -16.76
N GLU A 365 -3.89 14.25 -15.75
CA GLU A 365 -5.07 15.09 -15.89
C GLU A 365 -4.75 16.41 -16.61
N ARG A 366 -3.59 17.02 -16.34
CA ARG A 366 -3.08 18.15 -17.14
C ARG A 366 -2.94 17.77 -18.62
N HIS A 367 -2.36 16.61 -18.90
CA HIS A 367 -2.24 16.12 -20.27
C HIS A 367 -3.62 15.92 -20.92
N ARG A 368 -4.61 15.38 -20.19
CA ARG A 368 -5.99 15.24 -20.67
C ARG A 368 -6.62 16.59 -21.03
N VAL A 369 -6.43 17.62 -20.21
CA VAL A 369 -6.91 18.99 -20.50
C VAL A 369 -6.23 19.56 -21.75
N TRP A 370 -4.92 19.37 -21.89
CA TRP A 370 -4.17 19.76 -23.09
C TRP A 370 -4.69 19.08 -24.36
N GLN A 371 -4.93 17.77 -24.31
CA GLN A 371 -5.48 17.02 -25.45
C GLN A 371 -6.86 17.55 -25.87
N ASN A 372 -7.71 17.87 -24.90
CA ASN A 372 -9.02 18.46 -25.17
C ASN A 372 -8.90 19.82 -25.84
N TRP A 373 -7.96 20.65 -25.36
CA TRP A 373 -7.65 21.96 -25.94
C TRP A 373 -7.16 21.82 -27.39
N GLN A 374 -6.20 20.94 -27.66
CA GLN A 374 -5.69 20.69 -29.02
C GLN A 374 -6.78 20.16 -29.97
N THR A 375 -7.62 19.26 -29.48
CA THR A 375 -8.76 18.75 -30.24
C THR A 375 -9.75 19.86 -30.60
N ALA A 376 -10.02 20.77 -29.65
CA ALA A 376 -10.85 21.95 -29.91
C ALA A 376 -10.21 22.88 -30.95
N GLN A 377 -8.89 23.07 -30.89
CA GLN A 377 -8.14 23.88 -31.85
C GLN A 377 -8.21 23.31 -33.28
N GLN A 378 -8.02 21.99 -33.42
CA GLN A 378 -8.15 21.30 -34.72
C GLN A 378 -9.58 21.39 -35.28
N ASN A 379 -10.60 21.33 -34.41
CA ASN A 379 -11.99 21.51 -34.81
C ASN A 379 -12.24 22.93 -35.35
N ILE A 380 -11.68 23.96 -34.73
CA ILE A 380 -11.75 25.34 -35.23
C ILE A 380 -11.13 25.43 -36.64
N THR A 381 -9.95 24.86 -36.84
CA THR A 381 -9.29 24.85 -38.17
C THR A 381 -10.17 24.22 -39.23
N LYS A 382 -10.74 23.04 -38.96
CA LYS A 382 -11.66 22.34 -39.88
C LYS A 382 -12.91 23.16 -40.18
N LYS A 383 -13.53 23.78 -39.17
CA LYS A 383 -14.71 24.64 -39.35
C LYS A 383 -14.38 25.88 -40.17
N ARG A 384 -13.21 26.50 -39.97
CA ARG A 384 -12.72 27.64 -40.77
C ARG A 384 -12.49 27.25 -42.23
N GLU A 385 -11.86 26.10 -42.51
CA GLU A 385 -11.68 25.59 -43.87
C GLU A 385 -13.01 25.30 -44.56
N GLN A 386 -13.95 24.65 -43.86
CA GLN A 386 -15.28 24.36 -44.39
C GLN A 386 -16.09 25.64 -44.64
N LYS A 387 -15.96 26.66 -43.79
CA LYS A 387 -16.56 27.98 -44.00
C LYS A 387 -16.02 28.62 -45.28
N THR A 388 -14.71 28.71 -45.44
CA THR A 388 -14.08 29.26 -46.66
C THR A 388 -14.57 28.53 -47.92
N ARG A 389 -14.68 27.20 -47.86
CA ARG A 389 -15.21 26.39 -48.98
C ARG A 389 -16.67 26.69 -49.31
N LEU A 390 -17.52 26.91 -48.31
CA LEU A 390 -18.94 27.25 -48.51
C LEU A 390 -19.14 28.68 -49.05
N GLU A 391 -18.32 29.62 -48.59
CA GLU A 391 -18.29 31.00 -49.08
C GLU A 391 -17.87 31.03 -50.57
N LEU A 392 -16.82 30.29 -50.95
CA LEU A 392 -16.40 30.13 -52.35
C LEU A 392 -17.45 29.44 -53.23
N ALA A 393 -18.29 28.58 -52.65
CA ALA A 393 -19.37 27.90 -53.37
C ALA A 393 -20.67 28.72 -53.46
N GLY A 394 -20.68 29.99 -53.03
CA GLY A 394 -21.85 30.88 -53.10
C GLY A 394 -22.98 30.55 -52.11
N LYS A 395 -22.73 29.68 -51.12
CA LYS A 395 -23.74 29.24 -50.12
C LYS A 395 -23.67 30.11 -48.86
N THR A 396 -23.98 31.40 -49.00
CA THR A 396 -23.80 32.43 -47.96
C THR A 396 -24.57 32.15 -46.67
N ASP A 397 -25.79 31.62 -46.75
CA ASP A 397 -26.62 31.35 -45.56
C ASP A 397 -26.03 30.23 -44.70
N LYS A 398 -25.49 29.18 -45.34
CA LYS A 398 -24.81 28.07 -44.65
C LYS A 398 -23.46 28.51 -44.07
N ALA A 399 -22.77 29.42 -44.75
CA ALA A 399 -21.55 30.02 -44.24
C ALA A 399 -21.80 30.92 -43.01
N ALA A 400 -22.94 31.61 -42.95
CA ALA A 400 -23.32 32.41 -41.78
C ALA A 400 -23.59 31.54 -40.53
N VAL A 401 -24.29 30.41 -40.68
CA VAL A 401 -24.49 29.45 -39.58
C VAL A 401 -23.15 28.89 -39.09
N LEU A 402 -22.28 28.46 -40.02
CA LEU A 402 -20.98 27.91 -39.66
C LEU A 402 -20.04 28.95 -39.01
N ARG A 403 -20.24 30.25 -39.30
CA ARG A 403 -19.54 31.35 -38.63
C ARG A 403 -19.91 31.43 -37.15
N ALA A 404 -21.21 31.39 -36.82
CA ALA A 404 -21.67 31.38 -35.43
C ALA A 404 -21.15 30.14 -34.67
N GLU A 405 -21.22 28.96 -35.30
CA GLU A 405 -20.65 27.75 -34.72
C GLU A 405 -19.13 27.77 -34.56
N THR A 406 -18.42 28.50 -35.41
CA THR A 406 -16.97 28.69 -35.28
C THR A 406 -16.65 29.59 -34.10
N GLU A 407 -17.46 30.63 -33.86
CA GLU A 407 -17.31 31.52 -32.72
C GLU A 407 -17.54 30.80 -31.39
N GLU A 408 -18.57 29.95 -31.29
CA GLU A 408 -18.77 29.08 -30.11
C GLU A 408 -17.59 28.12 -29.91
N ALA A 409 -17.08 27.52 -31.00
CA ALA A 409 -15.92 26.63 -30.92
C ALA A 409 -14.65 27.35 -30.45
N VAL A 410 -14.45 28.61 -30.85
CA VAL A 410 -13.35 29.48 -30.38
C VAL A 410 -13.50 29.75 -28.89
N GLN A 411 -14.66 30.21 -28.43
CA GLN A 411 -14.91 30.45 -27.00
C GLN A 411 -14.63 29.20 -26.13
N LYS A 412 -14.99 28.02 -26.63
CA LYS A 412 -14.70 26.75 -25.96
C LYS A 412 -13.19 26.43 -25.93
N ALA A 413 -12.45 26.70 -27.00
CA ALA A 413 -11.00 26.50 -27.01
C ALA A 413 -10.29 27.48 -26.08
N ASP A 414 -10.69 28.75 -26.06
CA ASP A 414 -10.15 29.77 -25.16
C ASP A 414 -10.38 29.37 -23.69
N ALA A 415 -11.57 28.84 -23.35
CA ALA A 415 -11.86 28.35 -22.01
C ALA A 415 -10.95 27.15 -21.61
N LEU A 416 -10.66 26.25 -22.55
CA LEU A 416 -9.77 25.11 -22.32
C LEU A 416 -8.30 25.54 -22.19
N GLU A 417 -7.87 26.58 -22.92
CA GLU A 417 -6.54 27.18 -22.80
C GLU A 417 -6.34 27.79 -21.40
N VAL A 418 -7.31 28.58 -20.94
CA VAL A 418 -7.30 29.15 -19.58
C VAL A 418 -7.30 28.04 -18.53
N GLN A 419 -8.10 26.98 -18.72
CA GLN A 419 -8.11 25.83 -17.83
C GLN A 419 -6.74 25.12 -17.80
N PHE A 420 -6.09 24.96 -18.95
CA PHE A 420 -4.77 24.36 -19.06
C PHE A 420 -3.69 25.18 -18.36
N GLY A 421 -3.73 26.51 -18.47
CA GLY A 421 -2.85 27.40 -17.70
C GLY A 421 -3.06 27.22 -16.20
N ARG A 422 -4.32 27.29 -15.75
CA ARG A 422 -4.68 27.18 -14.33
C ARG A 422 -4.24 25.84 -13.71
N ILE A 423 -4.52 24.71 -14.38
CA ILE A 423 -4.10 23.39 -13.87
C ILE A 423 -2.58 23.26 -13.84
N SER A 424 -1.88 23.88 -14.79
CA SER A 424 -0.41 23.86 -14.82
C SER A 424 0.18 24.62 -13.62
N ASP A 425 -0.35 25.81 -13.33
CA ASP A 425 0.09 26.61 -12.19
C ASP A 425 -0.23 25.94 -10.84
N GLU A 426 -1.41 25.32 -10.73
CA GLU A 426 -1.78 24.58 -9.53
C GLU A 426 -0.85 23.39 -9.29
N ILE A 427 -0.56 22.59 -10.33
CA ILE A 427 0.35 21.43 -10.19
C ILE A 427 1.75 21.89 -9.78
N LYS A 428 2.25 23.02 -10.29
CA LYS A 428 3.53 23.60 -9.86
C LYS A 428 3.51 23.92 -8.36
N ARG A 429 2.44 24.53 -7.86
CA ARG A 429 2.27 24.84 -6.43
C ARG A 429 2.18 23.57 -5.58
N GLU A 430 1.35 22.62 -6.01
CA GLU A 430 1.15 21.34 -5.32
C GLU A 430 2.42 20.50 -5.26
N TYR A 431 3.20 20.47 -6.34
CA TYR A 431 4.50 19.79 -6.37
C TYR A 431 5.45 20.36 -5.31
N GLY A 432 5.53 21.69 -5.20
CA GLY A 432 6.35 22.36 -4.18
C GLY A 432 5.93 22.01 -2.75
N LYS A 433 4.62 22.01 -2.47
CA LYS A 433 4.07 21.60 -1.16
C LYS A 433 4.35 20.12 -0.88
N PHE A 434 4.16 19.26 -1.89
CA PHE A 434 4.41 17.82 -1.80
C PHE A 434 5.86 17.54 -1.45
N GLU A 435 6.82 18.15 -2.14
CA GLU A 435 8.25 17.95 -1.87
C GLU A 435 8.66 18.40 -0.46
N SER A 436 8.22 19.60 -0.04
CA SER A 436 8.48 20.12 1.30
C SER A 436 7.93 19.19 2.39
N THR A 437 6.71 18.70 2.18
CA THR A 437 6.05 17.77 3.10
C THR A 437 6.72 16.41 3.13
N ARG A 438 7.05 15.84 1.97
CA ARG A 438 7.77 14.58 1.85
C ARG A 438 9.09 14.61 2.61
N LYS A 439 9.92 15.65 2.43
CA LYS A 439 11.22 15.76 3.09
C LYS A 439 11.08 15.75 4.62
N ARG A 440 10.12 16.52 5.14
CA ARG A 440 9.85 16.62 6.59
C ARG A 440 9.34 15.29 7.16
N ASP A 441 8.38 14.68 6.50
CA ASP A 441 7.73 13.48 6.98
C ASP A 441 8.65 12.25 6.87
N LEU A 442 9.40 12.09 5.77
CA LEU A 442 10.36 10.98 5.64
C LEU A 442 11.44 11.05 6.73
N LYS A 443 11.92 12.26 7.05
CA LYS A 443 12.81 12.45 8.20
C LYS A 443 12.14 12.00 9.50
N ALA A 444 10.91 12.41 9.75
CA ALA A 444 10.18 12.05 10.96
C ALA A 444 9.92 10.53 11.05
N ILE A 445 9.60 9.87 9.94
CA ILE A 445 9.41 8.41 9.84
C ILE A 445 10.70 7.69 10.24
N ILE A 446 11.83 8.06 9.64
CA ILE A 446 13.13 7.42 9.93
C ILE A 446 13.54 7.66 11.39
N VAL A 447 13.35 8.87 11.93
CA VAL A 447 13.67 9.17 13.32
C VAL A 447 12.85 8.29 14.27
N ARG A 448 11.53 8.20 14.08
CA ARG A 448 10.66 7.36 14.91
C ARG A 448 11.04 5.88 14.85
N PHE A 449 11.33 5.37 13.64
CA PHE A 449 11.83 4.01 13.47
C PHE A 449 13.13 3.77 14.26
N LEU A 450 14.11 4.68 14.20
CA LEU A 450 15.36 4.54 14.94
C LEU A 450 15.17 4.63 16.46
N GLU A 451 14.27 5.48 16.92
CA GLU A 451 13.91 5.61 18.34
C GLU A 451 13.27 4.32 18.88
N THR A 452 12.32 3.74 18.14
CA THR A 452 11.69 2.48 18.53
C THR A 452 12.67 1.32 18.47
N LEU A 453 13.54 1.28 17.45
CA LEU A 453 14.60 0.28 17.35
C LEU A 453 15.55 0.36 18.55
N LYS A 454 16.02 1.57 18.90
CA LYS A 454 16.89 1.79 20.07
C LYS A 454 16.23 1.28 21.35
N GLN A 455 14.97 1.63 21.58
CA GLN A 455 14.22 1.17 22.75
C GLN A 455 14.21 -0.36 22.83
N SER A 456 13.93 -1.03 21.72
CA SER A 456 13.89 -2.50 21.69
C SER A 456 15.28 -3.11 21.91
N GLN A 457 16.35 -2.52 21.37
CA GLN A 457 17.72 -2.98 21.67
C GLN A 457 18.10 -2.83 23.15
N GLU A 458 17.67 -1.75 23.80
CA GLU A 458 17.88 -1.56 25.24
C GLU A 458 17.12 -2.60 26.08
N GLU A 459 15.92 -3.00 25.66
CA GLU A 459 15.14 -4.06 26.32
C GLU A 459 15.79 -5.44 26.13
N LEU A 460 16.28 -5.75 24.92
CA LEU A 460 17.03 -6.97 24.65
C LEU A 460 18.30 -7.05 25.52
N LEU A 461 19.06 -5.95 25.62
CA LEU A 461 20.24 -5.89 26.46
C LEU A 461 19.91 -6.20 27.93
N LYS A 462 18.82 -5.62 28.45
CA LYS A 462 18.36 -5.87 29.84
C LYS A 462 17.98 -7.33 30.07
N ALA A 463 17.33 -7.98 29.09
CA ALA A 463 17.00 -9.40 29.17
C ALA A 463 18.26 -10.26 29.31
N TRP A 464 19.26 -10.03 28.44
CA TRP A 464 20.53 -10.74 28.51
C TRP A 464 21.32 -10.46 29.80
N GLN A 465 21.36 -9.21 30.25
CA GLN A 465 22.02 -8.84 31.51
C GLN A 465 21.38 -9.48 32.73
N ARG A 466 20.06 -9.71 32.69
CA ARG A 466 19.34 -10.44 33.74
C ARG A 466 19.68 -11.93 33.73
N PHE A 467 19.86 -12.53 32.55
CA PHE A 467 20.19 -13.95 32.41
C PHE A 467 21.67 -14.27 32.75
N ALA A 468 22.61 -13.42 32.31
CA ALA A 468 24.05 -13.71 32.37
C ALA A 468 24.57 -14.23 33.73
N PRO A 469 24.16 -13.69 34.89
CA PRO A 469 24.61 -14.19 36.20
C PRO A 469 24.22 -15.65 36.50
N GLU A 470 23.13 -16.15 35.93
CA GLU A 470 22.64 -17.52 36.18
C GLU A 470 23.59 -18.59 35.60
N THR A 471 24.36 -18.23 34.57
CA THR A 471 25.35 -19.13 33.96
C THR A 471 26.54 -19.42 34.88
N ALA A 472 26.87 -18.50 35.81
CA ALA A 472 27.98 -18.65 36.74
C ALA A 472 27.72 -19.65 37.87
N VAL A 473 26.47 -20.13 38.00
CA VAL A 473 26.03 -21.06 39.05
C VAL A 473 26.24 -22.53 38.63
N ILE A 474 26.55 -22.77 37.35
CA ILE A 474 26.81 -24.12 36.84
C ILE A 474 28.24 -24.54 37.24
N PRO A 475 28.43 -25.61 38.03
CA PRO A 475 29.76 -26.13 38.30
C PRO A 475 30.39 -26.70 37.01
N VAL A 476 31.65 -26.32 36.75
CA VAL A 476 32.45 -26.76 35.58
C VAL A 476 32.75 -28.26 35.65
#